data_AF-A0A9E1IZP2-F1
#
_entry.id   AF-A0A9E1IZP2-F1
#
_cell.length_a   1.000
_cell.length_b   1.000
_cell.length_c   1.000
_cell.angle_alpha   90.00
_cell.angle_beta   90.00
_cell.angle_gamma   90.00
#
_symmetry.space_group_name_H-M   'P 1'
#
loop_
_entity.id
_entity.type
_entity.pdbx_description
1 polymer ?
#
loop_
_entity_poly.entity_id
_entity_poly.type
_entity_poly.pdbx_seq_one_letter_code
_entity_poly.pdbx_strand_id
1 'polypeptide(L)'
;MAGLEKRIVFVSGNFNTIHPGHFRLLSFAAECGDFLVVGVTDDNADGVLVPAELRLGGVQSISYVDYTFVMSTPPEHLIQMLKPMIVVKGREHETHFNFEQEVVESYGGKLLFSSGEMRFSSVDLIRKEMLESNLSSIIRPMEFPDRHGFAMADLRAVMDKFKGFRVTVLGDLIVDEYISCAPLGMSQEDPTLVVTPIQNEKFLGGAAIVAAHAHGLGADVRYFSVSGKDSSAEFARDKLQEWGVKAEVFEDESRPTTLKQRFRASGKTLLRVSHLRQHDISHQIMSAFVTAVKTALQNSDLVIFSDFNYGCLPQPLVEEISEVCRQKNILMVADSQSSSQVGDVSRFKDMLLLTPTEREARLAVRDFNSGLVVLAEKLRIKACSENIILTLDSEGMIAHAASKDDGAWHTDRLPAFNTAPKDSSGAGDSLLACCSMAMAVGADIWKSMYLGSIAAACQVSRVGNTPLSPRDIRLELAD
;
A
#
# COMPACT_ATOMS: atom_id res chain seq x y z
N MET A 1 -9.71 -25.27 45.39
CA MET A 1 -10.47 -25.88 44.28
C MET A 1 -9.65 -26.77 43.34
N ALA A 2 -8.32 -26.91 43.48
CA ALA A 2 -7.53 -27.78 42.58
C ALA A 2 -7.60 -29.29 42.91
N GLY A 3 -7.90 -29.67 44.16
CA GLY A 3 -7.75 -31.06 44.65
C GLY A 3 -6.32 -31.32 45.16
N LEU A 4 -6.17 -32.21 46.16
CA LEU A 4 -4.90 -32.43 46.88
C LEU A 4 -3.79 -33.11 46.04
N GLU A 5 -4.10 -33.58 44.83
CA GLU A 5 -3.17 -34.36 43.98
C GLU A 5 -2.77 -33.67 42.66
N LYS A 6 -3.28 -32.47 42.36
CA LYS A 6 -2.94 -31.80 41.08
C LYS A 6 -1.60 -31.07 41.14
N ARG A 7 -0.80 -31.18 40.08
CA ARG A 7 0.46 -30.42 39.93
C ARG A 7 0.15 -29.00 39.51
N ILE A 8 0.32 -28.05 40.42
CA ILE A 8 0.10 -26.63 40.17
C ILE A 8 1.30 -26.05 39.42
N VAL A 9 1.01 -25.33 38.33
CA VAL A 9 1.97 -24.50 37.61
C VAL A 9 1.63 -23.04 37.83
N PHE A 10 2.64 -22.22 38.10
CA PHE A 10 2.47 -20.80 38.35
C PHE A 10 3.21 -19.94 37.32
N VAL A 11 2.52 -18.92 36.80
CA VAL A 11 3.07 -17.87 35.94
C VAL A 11 2.66 -16.53 36.53
N SER A 12 3.56 -15.55 36.52
CA SER A 12 3.22 -14.18 36.92
C SER A 12 3.80 -13.15 35.95
N GLY A 13 3.14 -12.00 35.84
CA GLY A 13 3.59 -10.91 34.97
C GLY A 13 2.62 -9.74 34.90
N ASN A 14 3.05 -8.68 34.21
CA ASN A 14 2.26 -7.46 34.06
C ASN A 14 1.10 -7.66 33.07
N PHE A 15 1.31 -8.33 31.93
CA PHE A 15 0.26 -8.58 30.91
C PHE A 15 -0.47 -7.31 30.43
N ASN A 16 0.25 -6.19 30.20
CA ASN A 16 -0.36 -4.96 29.68
C ASN A 16 -1.13 -5.18 28.38
N THR A 17 -0.63 -6.05 27.50
CA THR A 17 -1.32 -6.52 26.31
C THR A 17 -1.11 -8.02 26.13
N ILE A 18 -2.13 -8.73 25.66
CA ILE A 18 -2.01 -10.16 25.33
C ILE A 18 -1.51 -10.25 23.89
N HIS A 19 -0.32 -10.83 23.69
CA HIS A 19 0.31 -11.00 22.37
C HIS A 19 0.77 -12.45 22.17
N PRO A 20 1.15 -12.87 20.95
CA PRO A 20 1.53 -14.26 20.64
C PRO A 20 2.67 -14.86 21.50
N GLY A 21 3.45 -14.04 22.19
CA GLY A 21 4.45 -14.49 23.16
C GLY A 21 3.81 -15.05 24.44
N HIS A 22 2.82 -14.34 24.99
CA HIS A 22 2.06 -14.79 26.17
C HIS A 22 1.29 -16.09 25.89
N PHE A 23 0.70 -16.26 24.71
CA PHE A 23 0.03 -17.51 24.34
C PHE A 23 1.00 -18.70 24.35
N ARG A 24 2.21 -18.54 23.80
CA ARG A 24 3.24 -19.59 23.81
C ARG A 24 3.73 -19.91 25.22
N LEU A 25 3.96 -18.88 26.05
CA LEU A 25 4.37 -19.04 27.45
C LEU A 25 3.30 -19.80 28.26
N LEU A 26 2.04 -19.37 28.16
CA LEU A 26 0.94 -19.98 28.92
C LEU A 26 0.59 -21.38 28.40
N SER A 27 0.67 -21.64 27.10
CA SER A 27 0.53 -22.99 26.52
C SER A 27 1.59 -23.94 27.07
N PHE A 28 2.86 -23.52 27.06
CA PHE A 28 3.95 -24.31 27.61
C PHE A 28 3.77 -24.55 29.13
N ALA A 29 3.33 -23.52 29.87
CA ALA A 29 3.05 -23.65 31.30
C ALA A 29 1.91 -24.64 31.58
N ALA A 30 0.84 -24.63 30.77
CA ALA A 30 -0.25 -25.58 30.89
C ALA A 30 0.18 -27.02 30.61
N GLU A 31 1.12 -27.25 29.68
CA GLU A 31 1.67 -28.60 29.40
C GLU A 31 2.54 -29.14 30.55
N CYS A 32 3.04 -28.27 31.43
CA CYS A 32 3.94 -28.65 32.52
C CYS A 32 3.21 -29.24 33.75
N GLY A 33 1.89 -29.09 33.87
CA GLY A 33 1.13 -29.58 35.02
C GLY A 33 -0.35 -29.72 34.77
N ASP A 34 -1.14 -29.81 35.84
CA ASP A 34 -2.56 -30.19 35.77
C ASP A 34 -3.51 -29.03 36.13
N PHE A 35 -2.94 -27.90 36.58
CA PHE A 35 -3.69 -26.70 36.96
C PHE A 35 -2.81 -25.45 36.83
N LEU A 36 -3.08 -24.61 35.83
CA LEU A 36 -2.34 -23.37 35.57
C LEU A 36 -2.94 -22.19 36.31
N VAL A 37 -2.13 -21.61 37.20
CA VAL A 37 -2.45 -20.41 37.97
C VAL A 37 -1.65 -19.23 37.44
N VAL A 38 -2.33 -18.14 37.09
CA VAL A 38 -1.68 -16.92 36.59
C VAL A 38 -1.92 -15.73 37.54
N GLY A 39 -0.84 -15.19 38.09
CA GLY A 39 -0.85 -13.96 38.88
C GLY A 39 -0.62 -12.73 37.99
N VAL A 40 -1.58 -11.82 37.95
CA VAL A 40 -1.49 -10.55 37.23
C VAL A 40 -1.04 -9.47 38.21
N THR A 41 0.08 -8.79 37.96
CA THR A 41 0.60 -7.77 38.88
C THR A 41 -0.41 -6.63 39.12
N ASP A 42 -0.48 -6.05 40.31
CA ASP A 42 -1.35 -4.92 40.61
C ASP A 42 -0.99 -3.64 39.83
N ASP A 43 -1.82 -2.60 39.94
CA ASP A 43 -1.66 -1.36 39.17
C ASP A 43 -0.54 -0.45 39.67
N ASN A 44 0.04 -0.74 40.85
CA ASN A 44 1.08 0.08 41.46
C ASN A 44 2.50 -0.38 41.09
N ALA A 45 2.63 -1.49 40.37
CA ALA A 45 3.92 -2.06 40.02
C ALA A 45 4.58 -1.37 38.81
N ASP A 46 5.91 -1.36 38.81
CA ASP A 46 6.70 -0.79 37.73
C ASP A 46 6.40 -1.45 36.38
N GLY A 47 6.20 -0.60 35.37
CA GLY A 47 5.94 -1.03 33.99
C GLY A 47 4.51 -1.49 33.72
N VAL A 48 3.55 -1.24 34.61
CA VAL A 48 2.11 -1.45 34.37
C VAL A 48 1.51 -0.22 33.69
N LEU A 49 0.75 -0.44 32.61
CA LEU A 49 0.20 0.61 31.74
C LEU A 49 -1.31 0.51 31.54
N VAL A 50 -1.90 -0.65 31.85
CA VAL A 50 -3.34 -0.94 31.68
C VAL A 50 -3.92 -1.33 33.06
N PRO A 51 -5.16 -0.95 33.41
CA PRO A 51 -5.78 -1.34 34.68
C PRO A 51 -5.86 -2.87 34.88
N ALA A 52 -5.68 -3.32 36.13
CA ALA A 52 -5.58 -4.73 36.50
C ALA A 52 -6.81 -5.54 36.10
N GLU A 53 -8.00 -4.95 36.19
CA GLU A 53 -9.26 -5.59 35.82
C GLU A 53 -9.29 -6.00 34.34
N LEU A 54 -8.82 -5.12 33.45
CA LEU A 54 -8.79 -5.40 32.00
C LEU A 54 -7.73 -6.45 31.65
N ARG A 55 -6.55 -6.37 32.29
CA ARG A 55 -5.47 -7.35 32.10
C ARG A 55 -5.89 -8.74 32.60
N LEU A 56 -6.51 -8.79 33.78
CA LEU A 56 -7.06 -10.00 34.38
C LEU A 56 -8.11 -10.65 33.45
N GLY A 57 -9.04 -9.86 32.92
CA GLY A 57 -10.04 -10.33 31.96
C GLY A 57 -9.43 -10.90 30.68
N GLY A 58 -8.35 -10.28 30.18
CA GLY A 58 -7.59 -10.77 29.03
C GLY A 58 -6.93 -12.12 29.26
N VAL A 59 -6.27 -12.30 30.40
CA VAL A 59 -5.63 -13.58 30.77
C VAL A 59 -6.68 -14.66 31.07
N GLN A 60 -7.77 -14.32 31.76
CA GLN A 60 -8.84 -15.26 32.11
C GLN A 60 -9.57 -15.81 30.87
N SER A 61 -9.56 -15.07 29.77
CA SER A 61 -10.17 -15.50 28.50
C SER A 61 -9.34 -16.53 27.73
N ILE A 62 -8.14 -16.86 28.20
CA ILE A 62 -7.24 -17.83 27.55
C ILE A 62 -7.61 -19.24 28.02
N SER A 63 -7.95 -20.10 27.07
CA SER A 63 -8.48 -21.45 27.33
C SER A 63 -7.58 -22.37 28.16
N TYR A 64 -6.28 -22.08 28.23
CA TYR A 64 -5.29 -22.88 28.98
C TYR A 64 -5.16 -22.45 30.44
N VAL A 65 -5.79 -21.35 30.87
CA VAL A 65 -5.64 -20.78 32.21
C VAL A 65 -6.79 -21.22 33.10
N ASP A 66 -6.47 -21.93 34.19
CA ASP A 66 -7.48 -22.46 35.10
C ASP A 66 -7.89 -21.47 36.19
N TYR A 67 -6.96 -20.59 36.62
CA TYR A 67 -7.23 -19.61 37.66
C TYR A 67 -6.38 -18.35 37.49
N THR A 68 -7.00 -17.19 37.61
CA THR A 68 -6.32 -15.88 37.58
C THR A 68 -6.63 -15.08 38.83
N PHE A 69 -5.69 -14.24 39.27
CA PHE A 69 -5.93 -13.27 40.34
C PHE A 69 -4.98 -12.08 40.21
N VAL A 70 -5.33 -10.96 40.85
CA VAL A 70 -4.47 -9.77 40.94
C VAL A 70 -3.53 -9.91 42.15
N MET A 71 -2.25 -9.68 41.92
CA MET A 71 -1.18 -9.89 42.86
C MET A 71 -0.67 -8.55 43.41
N SER A 72 -0.95 -8.28 44.69
CA SER A 72 -0.50 -7.08 45.42
C SER A 72 0.77 -7.29 46.24
N THR A 73 1.37 -8.48 46.16
CA THR A 73 2.59 -8.87 46.88
C THR A 73 3.59 -9.44 45.89
N PRO A 74 4.90 -9.35 46.16
CA PRO A 74 5.91 -9.97 45.30
C PRO A 74 5.68 -11.48 45.06
N PRO A 75 6.02 -12.03 43.87
CA PRO A 75 5.78 -13.42 43.49
C PRO A 75 6.31 -14.45 44.49
N GLU A 76 7.45 -14.18 45.13
CA GLU A 76 8.12 -15.09 46.05
C GLU A 76 7.26 -15.47 47.26
N HIS A 77 6.47 -14.52 47.80
CA HIS A 77 5.57 -14.79 48.93
C HIS A 77 4.42 -15.70 48.51
N LEU A 78 3.90 -15.51 47.29
CA LEU A 78 2.83 -16.35 46.78
C LEU A 78 3.32 -17.74 46.42
N ILE A 79 4.54 -17.87 45.92
CA ILE A 79 5.16 -19.16 45.66
C ILE A 79 5.36 -19.93 46.99
N GLN A 80 5.74 -19.26 48.08
CA GLN A 80 5.84 -19.90 49.41
C GLN A 80 4.49 -20.43 49.92
N MET A 81 3.40 -19.70 49.63
CA MET A 81 2.04 -20.09 50.05
C MET A 81 1.42 -21.16 49.16
N LEU A 82 1.55 -21.01 47.83
CA LEU A 82 0.96 -21.90 46.83
C LEU A 82 1.78 -23.18 46.64
N LYS A 83 3.09 -23.13 46.90
CA LYS A 83 4.07 -24.20 46.67
C LYS A 83 3.90 -24.87 45.29
N PRO A 84 3.90 -24.12 44.18
CA PRO A 84 3.74 -24.69 42.85
C PRO A 84 4.90 -25.63 42.52
N MET A 85 4.60 -26.76 41.88
CA MET A 85 5.64 -27.72 41.47
C MET A 85 6.52 -27.12 40.36
N ILE A 86 5.95 -26.26 39.52
CA ILE A 86 6.65 -25.60 38.44
C ILE A 86 6.28 -24.12 38.42
N VAL A 87 7.29 -23.26 38.31
CA VAL A 87 7.13 -21.84 37.98
C VAL A 87 7.70 -21.64 36.60
N VAL A 88 6.95 -20.98 35.70
CA VAL A 88 7.42 -20.69 34.33
C VAL A 88 7.60 -19.19 34.16
N LYS A 89 8.80 -18.78 33.70
CA LYS A 89 9.11 -17.40 33.33
C LYS A 89 9.51 -17.29 31.86
N GLY A 90 9.41 -16.09 31.30
CA GLY A 90 9.95 -15.78 29.97
C GLY A 90 11.47 -15.94 29.96
N ARG A 91 12.02 -16.44 28.84
CA ARG A 91 13.46 -16.70 28.67
C ARG A 91 14.34 -15.46 28.81
N GLU A 92 13.80 -14.28 28.62
CA GLU A 92 14.43 -12.99 28.90
C GLU A 92 14.87 -12.84 30.37
N HIS A 93 14.28 -13.60 31.29
CA HIS A 93 14.64 -13.62 32.71
C HIS A 93 15.65 -14.72 33.08
N GLU A 94 16.07 -15.57 32.12
CA GLU A 94 17.00 -16.69 32.35
C GLU A 94 18.39 -16.22 32.83
N THR A 95 18.86 -15.06 32.34
CA THR A 95 20.18 -14.51 32.69
C THR A 95 20.15 -13.54 33.89
N HIS A 96 18.99 -13.32 34.50
CA HIS A 96 18.82 -12.41 35.64
C HIS A 96 18.84 -13.20 36.96
N PHE A 97 19.12 -12.52 38.08
CA PHE A 97 18.97 -13.12 39.41
C PHE A 97 17.47 -13.30 39.71
N ASN A 98 17.05 -14.53 40.02
CA ASN A 98 15.64 -14.88 40.26
C ASN A 98 15.44 -15.25 41.74
N PHE A 99 14.83 -14.36 42.51
CA PHE A 99 14.49 -14.61 43.92
C PHE A 99 13.56 -15.81 44.11
N GLU A 100 12.75 -16.12 43.10
CA GLU A 100 11.82 -17.25 43.10
C GLU A 100 12.55 -18.59 43.02
N GLN A 101 13.77 -18.64 42.45
CA GLN A 101 14.50 -19.89 42.28
C GLN A 101 14.83 -20.55 43.62
N GLU A 102 15.40 -19.80 44.56
CA GLU A 102 15.74 -20.29 45.91
C GLU A 102 14.49 -20.79 46.65
N VAL A 103 13.37 -20.09 46.49
CA VAL A 103 12.10 -20.44 47.12
C VAL A 103 11.52 -21.73 46.53
N VAL A 104 11.46 -21.85 45.21
CA VAL A 104 10.89 -23.00 44.51
C VAL A 104 11.71 -24.27 44.78
N GLU A 105 13.04 -24.15 44.80
CA GLU A 105 13.95 -25.26 45.10
C GLU A 105 13.83 -25.75 46.55
N SER A 106 13.53 -24.85 47.50
CA SER A 106 13.44 -25.18 48.94
C SER A 106 12.42 -26.27 49.30
N TYR A 107 11.42 -26.49 48.45
CA TYR A 107 10.39 -27.53 48.61
C TYR A 107 10.34 -28.51 47.42
N GLY A 108 11.34 -28.50 46.54
CA GLY A 108 11.50 -29.46 45.45
C GLY A 108 10.74 -29.14 44.16
N GLY A 109 10.26 -27.90 43.99
CA GLY A 109 9.73 -27.43 42.71
C GLY A 109 10.82 -27.09 41.69
N LYS A 110 10.43 -26.69 40.48
CA LYS A 110 11.36 -26.27 39.42
C LYS A 110 10.99 -24.92 38.81
N LEU A 111 11.99 -24.08 38.56
CA LEU A 111 11.85 -22.90 37.73
C LEU A 111 12.21 -23.25 36.28
N LEU A 112 11.29 -23.02 35.35
CA LEU A 112 11.49 -23.25 33.92
C LEU A 112 11.43 -21.93 33.14
N PHE A 113 12.18 -21.87 32.04
CA PHE A 113 12.19 -20.74 31.13
C PHE A 113 11.70 -21.17 29.76
N SER A 114 10.75 -20.43 29.17
CA SER A 114 10.23 -20.72 27.83
C SER A 114 10.48 -19.57 26.86
N SER A 115 10.95 -19.90 25.66
CA SER A 115 11.25 -18.95 24.59
C SER A 115 9.97 -18.53 23.85
N GLY A 116 9.48 -17.33 24.16
CA GLY A 116 8.42 -16.67 23.38
C GLY A 116 8.96 -15.65 22.37
N GLU A 117 10.06 -15.92 21.65
CA GLU A 117 10.73 -14.91 20.81
C GLU A 117 9.76 -14.12 19.91
N MET A 118 9.60 -12.82 20.21
CA MET A 118 10.40 -11.72 19.67
C MET A 118 10.57 -10.60 20.72
N ARG A 119 11.74 -9.94 20.73
CA ARG A 119 12.02 -8.72 21.53
C ARG A 119 11.24 -7.54 20.97
N PHE A 120 10.07 -7.27 21.52
CA PHE A 120 9.53 -5.91 21.63
C PHE A 120 8.90 -5.84 23.01
N SER A 121 9.40 -4.95 23.89
CA SER A 121 8.76 -4.79 25.19
C SER A 121 7.34 -4.25 24.96
N SER A 122 6.39 -4.58 25.83
CA SER A 122 5.04 -4.01 25.75
C SER A 122 5.07 -2.47 25.80
N VAL A 123 6.12 -1.90 26.40
CA VAL A 123 6.42 -0.46 26.39
C VAL A 123 6.86 0.01 25.01
N ASP A 124 7.52 -0.80 24.19
CA ASP A 124 7.82 -0.46 22.79
C ASP A 124 6.58 -0.55 21.91
N LEU A 125 5.64 -1.48 22.18
CA LEU A 125 4.35 -1.54 21.49
C LEU A 125 3.45 -0.37 21.87
N ILE A 126 3.39 -0.02 23.16
CA ILE A 126 2.63 1.12 23.65
C ILE A 126 3.34 2.43 23.33
N ARG A 127 4.68 2.53 23.35
CA ARG A 127 5.39 3.68 22.79
C ARG A 127 5.18 3.77 21.30
N LYS A 128 5.11 2.67 20.57
CA LYS A 128 4.80 2.69 19.15
C LYS A 128 3.37 3.21 18.93
N GLU A 129 2.37 2.72 19.66
CA GLU A 129 0.99 3.27 19.60
C GLU A 129 0.85 4.71 20.14
N MET A 130 1.61 5.08 21.18
CA MET A 130 1.57 6.41 21.83
C MET A 130 2.45 7.45 21.12
N LEU A 131 3.54 7.04 20.45
CA LEU A 131 4.29 7.87 19.51
C LEU A 131 3.54 7.97 18.18
N GLU A 132 2.83 6.91 17.74
CA GLU A 132 1.88 6.92 16.61
C GLU A 132 0.62 7.77 16.89
N SER A 133 0.44 8.25 18.13
CA SER A 133 -0.58 9.27 18.42
C SER A 133 -0.25 10.63 17.81
N ASN A 134 0.92 10.76 17.17
CA ASN A 134 1.27 11.83 16.26
C ASN A 134 1.95 11.24 15.00
N LEU A 135 1.67 11.85 13.85
CA LEU A 135 2.50 11.87 12.62
C LEU A 135 2.24 10.76 11.58
N SER A 136 1.76 11.21 10.42
CA SER A 136 1.79 10.57 9.10
C SER A 136 2.76 9.38 8.99
N SER A 137 2.30 8.22 8.49
CA SER A 137 3.17 7.09 8.13
C SER A 137 4.12 7.40 6.96
N ILE A 138 4.11 8.64 6.49
CA ILE A 138 4.88 9.20 5.41
C ILE A 138 6.13 9.87 5.99
N ILE A 139 7.29 9.28 5.72
CA ILE A 139 8.61 9.82 6.04
C ILE A 139 9.16 10.51 4.78
N ARG A 140 9.39 11.81 4.89
CA ARG A 140 9.89 12.66 3.81
C ARG A 140 11.42 12.81 3.91
N PRO A 141 12.20 12.36 2.91
CA PRO A 141 13.64 12.57 2.90
C PRO A 141 13.95 14.03 2.53
N MET A 142 14.28 14.84 3.54
CA MET A 142 14.55 16.29 3.36
C MET A 142 15.88 16.57 2.64
N GLU A 143 16.82 15.63 2.64
CA GLU A 143 18.08 15.73 1.92
C GLU A 143 17.90 15.85 0.38
N PHE A 144 16.77 15.37 -0.15
CA PHE A 144 16.48 15.42 -1.58
C PHE A 144 16.13 16.84 -2.07
N PRO A 145 15.17 17.56 -1.44
CA PRO A 145 14.97 18.98 -1.70
C PRO A 145 16.25 19.81 -1.56
N ASP A 146 17.05 19.56 -0.52
CA ASP A 146 18.28 20.31 -0.26
C ASP A 146 19.30 20.18 -1.40
N ARG A 147 19.52 18.96 -1.92
CA ARG A 147 20.49 18.73 -3.01
C ARG A 147 20.02 19.16 -4.40
N HIS A 148 18.71 19.33 -4.59
CA HIS A 148 18.11 19.84 -5.84
C HIS A 148 17.69 21.31 -5.75
N GLY A 149 17.92 21.97 -4.61
CA GLY A 149 17.73 23.40 -4.44
C GLY A 149 16.28 23.86 -4.50
N PHE A 150 15.36 23.12 -3.87
CA PHE A 150 13.96 23.53 -3.76
C PHE A 150 13.41 23.36 -2.33
N ALA A 151 12.41 24.15 -1.98
CA ALA A 151 11.71 24.10 -0.70
C ALA A 151 10.28 23.54 -0.85
N MET A 152 9.64 23.18 0.26
CA MET A 152 8.24 22.76 0.27
C MET A 152 7.29 23.85 -0.25
N ALA A 153 7.65 25.13 -0.07
CA ALA A 153 6.93 26.26 -0.62
C ALA A 153 6.90 26.25 -2.17
N ASP A 154 7.98 25.82 -2.82
CA ASP A 154 8.04 25.70 -4.29
C ASP A 154 7.07 24.62 -4.78
N LEU A 155 6.99 23.51 -4.05
CA LEU A 155 6.04 22.42 -4.35
C LEU A 155 4.58 22.87 -4.20
N ARG A 156 4.28 23.67 -3.16
CA ARG A 156 2.95 24.28 -2.99
C ARG A 156 2.63 25.22 -4.16
N ALA A 157 3.58 26.02 -4.62
CA ALA A 157 3.41 26.91 -5.77
C ALA A 157 3.20 26.13 -7.09
N VAL A 158 3.85 24.96 -7.26
CA VAL A 158 3.57 24.05 -8.38
C VAL A 158 2.13 23.54 -8.31
N MET A 159 1.67 23.08 -7.16
CA MET A 159 0.28 22.61 -6.98
C MET A 159 -0.76 23.69 -7.23
N ASP A 160 -0.49 24.95 -6.87
CA ASP A 160 -1.43 26.05 -7.12
C ASP A 160 -1.71 26.24 -8.63
N LYS A 161 -0.76 25.88 -9.49
CA LYS A 161 -0.91 25.93 -10.95
C LYS A 161 -1.76 24.79 -11.53
N PHE A 162 -2.08 23.75 -10.75
CA PHE A 162 -2.95 22.67 -11.22
C PHE A 162 -4.38 23.15 -11.45
N LYS A 163 -4.79 24.18 -10.73
CA LYS A 163 -6.14 24.72 -10.77
C LYS A 163 -6.49 25.22 -12.18
N GLY A 164 -7.42 24.53 -12.84
CA GLY A 164 -7.88 24.87 -14.19
C GLY A 164 -6.92 24.49 -15.31
N PHE A 165 -5.83 23.77 -15.00
CA PHE A 165 -4.96 23.17 -16.01
C PHE A 165 -5.71 22.09 -16.79
N ARG A 166 -5.60 22.06 -18.12
CA ARG A 166 -6.48 21.24 -18.96
C ARG A 166 -5.79 19.94 -19.32
N VAL A 167 -6.31 18.83 -18.80
CA VAL A 167 -5.69 17.51 -18.93
C VAL A 167 -6.64 16.56 -19.67
N THR A 168 -6.12 15.90 -20.71
CA THR A 168 -6.83 14.83 -21.40
C THR A 168 -6.20 13.49 -21.03
N VAL A 169 -6.99 12.57 -20.49
CA VAL A 169 -6.54 11.22 -20.10
C VAL A 169 -7.17 10.20 -21.03
N LEU A 170 -6.34 9.31 -21.58
CA LEU A 170 -6.72 8.27 -22.52
C LEU A 170 -6.26 6.93 -21.98
N GLY A 171 -7.13 5.91 -21.97
CA GLY A 171 -6.69 4.57 -21.59
C GLY A 171 -7.78 3.66 -21.08
N ASP A 172 -7.39 2.48 -20.61
CA ASP A 172 -8.32 1.41 -20.24
C ASP A 172 -9.16 1.75 -18.99
N LEU A 173 -10.47 1.56 -19.08
CA LEU A 173 -11.37 1.61 -17.94
C LEU A 173 -11.34 0.27 -17.20
N ILE A 174 -11.09 0.32 -15.89
CA ILE A 174 -11.04 -0.87 -15.03
C ILE A 174 -11.91 -0.63 -13.80
N VAL A 175 -12.71 -1.64 -13.45
CA VAL A 175 -13.39 -1.71 -12.16
C VAL A 175 -12.67 -2.74 -11.30
N ASP A 176 -12.19 -2.34 -10.14
CA ASP A 176 -11.67 -3.24 -9.12
C ASP A 176 -12.79 -3.56 -8.13
N GLU A 177 -13.03 -4.83 -7.83
CA GLU A 177 -14.03 -5.27 -6.86
C GLU A 177 -13.39 -6.07 -5.74
N TYR A 178 -13.51 -5.59 -4.51
CA TYR A 178 -12.93 -6.17 -3.32
C TYR A 178 -14.02 -6.94 -2.60
N ILE A 179 -13.84 -8.25 -2.52
CA ILE A 179 -14.77 -9.17 -1.89
C ILE A 179 -14.11 -9.65 -0.60
N SER A 180 -14.47 -9.01 0.50
CA SER A 180 -14.02 -9.42 1.83
C SER A 180 -14.74 -10.71 2.21
N CYS A 181 -13.98 -11.68 2.70
CA CYS A 181 -14.46 -13.01 3.03
C CYS A 181 -14.04 -13.41 4.44
N ALA A 182 -14.93 -14.12 5.14
CA ALA A 182 -14.62 -14.85 6.35
C ALA A 182 -14.09 -16.25 5.99
N PRO A 183 -12.91 -16.67 6.49
CA PRO A 183 -12.40 -18.01 6.25
C PRO A 183 -13.20 -19.05 7.04
N LEU A 184 -13.65 -20.11 6.36
CA LEU A 184 -14.34 -21.23 6.99
C LEU A 184 -13.40 -22.40 7.31
N GLY A 185 -12.34 -22.57 6.51
CA GLY A 185 -11.35 -23.64 6.68
C GLY A 185 -10.95 -24.26 5.34
N MET A 186 -10.40 -25.47 5.39
CA MET A 186 -10.10 -26.27 4.21
C MET A 186 -11.33 -27.08 3.80
N SER A 187 -11.55 -27.26 2.51
CA SER A 187 -12.57 -28.17 1.99
C SER A 187 -12.21 -29.63 2.33
N GLN A 188 -13.24 -30.45 2.55
CA GLN A 188 -13.11 -31.90 2.75
C GLN A 188 -13.18 -32.68 1.42
N GLU A 189 -13.62 -32.04 0.33
CA GLU A 189 -13.77 -32.64 -1.00
C GLU A 189 -12.52 -32.42 -1.85
N ASP A 190 -11.88 -31.26 -1.70
CA ASP A 190 -10.73 -30.81 -2.46
C ASP A 190 -9.78 -29.99 -1.56
N PRO A 191 -8.46 -29.93 -1.83
CA PRO A 191 -7.50 -29.24 -0.98
C PRO A 191 -7.53 -27.71 -1.23
N THR A 192 -8.70 -27.10 -1.11
CA THR A 192 -8.91 -25.66 -1.35
C THR A 192 -9.38 -24.95 -0.08
N LEU A 193 -9.13 -23.64 -0.05
CA LEU A 193 -9.61 -22.77 1.03
C LEU A 193 -11.07 -22.40 0.78
N VAL A 194 -11.93 -22.68 1.76
CA VAL A 194 -13.34 -22.30 1.74
C VAL A 194 -13.52 -21.00 2.50
N VAL A 195 -14.18 -20.04 1.85
CA VAL A 195 -14.45 -18.71 2.41
C VAL A 195 -15.88 -18.28 2.09
N THR A 196 -16.48 -17.47 2.96
CA THR A 196 -17.80 -16.86 2.73
C THR A 196 -17.67 -15.35 2.52
N PRO A 197 -18.18 -14.79 1.40
CA PRO A 197 -18.23 -13.35 1.20
C PRO A 197 -19.05 -12.66 2.30
N ILE A 198 -18.50 -11.60 2.89
CA ILE A 198 -19.15 -10.78 3.93
C ILE A 198 -19.45 -9.36 3.46
N GLN A 199 -18.64 -8.83 2.54
CA GLN A 199 -18.77 -7.46 2.06
C GLN A 199 -18.14 -7.35 0.67
N ASN A 200 -18.80 -6.59 -0.21
CA ASN A 200 -18.31 -6.29 -1.55
C ASN A 200 -18.21 -4.78 -1.72
N GLU A 201 -17.04 -4.30 -2.15
CA GLU A 201 -16.79 -2.89 -2.45
C GLU A 201 -16.19 -2.76 -3.84
N LYS A 202 -16.68 -1.80 -4.63
CA LYS A 202 -16.18 -1.53 -5.98
C LYS A 202 -15.43 -0.20 -6.00
N PHE A 203 -14.34 -0.17 -6.75
CA PHE A 203 -13.47 0.98 -6.97
C PHE A 203 -13.22 1.15 -8.46
N LEU A 204 -12.98 2.39 -8.90
CA LEU A 204 -12.46 2.62 -10.24
C LEU A 204 -10.94 2.54 -10.23
N GLY A 205 -10.40 1.88 -11.25
CA GLY A 205 -8.99 1.77 -11.53
C GLY A 205 -8.71 2.11 -12.99
N GLY A 206 -7.50 1.79 -13.44
CA GLY A 206 -7.11 2.05 -14.81
C GLY A 206 -6.89 3.54 -15.09
N ALA A 207 -7.11 3.96 -16.33
CA ALA A 207 -7.02 5.37 -16.70
C ALA A 207 -8.10 6.24 -16.03
N ALA A 208 -9.22 5.65 -15.60
CA ALA A 208 -10.31 6.37 -14.94
C ALA A 208 -9.88 6.98 -13.61
N ILE A 209 -9.08 6.26 -12.80
CA ILE A 209 -8.61 6.81 -11.53
C ILE A 209 -7.48 7.83 -11.73
N VAL A 210 -6.63 7.68 -12.75
CA VAL A 210 -5.64 8.70 -13.14
C VAL A 210 -6.35 10.02 -13.47
N ALA A 211 -7.43 9.94 -14.25
CA ALA A 211 -8.29 11.09 -14.56
C ALA A 211 -8.92 11.68 -13.29
N ALA A 212 -9.40 10.85 -12.38
CA ALA A 212 -10.02 11.28 -11.15
C ALA A 212 -9.02 11.92 -10.16
N HIS A 213 -7.78 11.40 -10.05
CA HIS A 213 -6.71 12.05 -9.29
C HIS A 213 -6.36 13.41 -9.87
N ALA A 214 -6.18 13.52 -11.19
CA ALA A 214 -5.89 14.80 -11.84
C ALA A 214 -7.00 15.82 -11.56
N HIS A 215 -8.27 15.41 -11.67
CA HIS A 215 -9.41 16.26 -11.40
C HIS A 215 -9.50 16.66 -9.92
N GLY A 216 -9.35 15.69 -9.02
CA GLY A 216 -9.36 15.90 -7.58
C GLY A 216 -8.28 16.88 -7.12
N LEU A 217 -7.12 16.89 -7.79
CA LEU A 217 -6.02 17.83 -7.54
C LEU A 217 -6.24 19.24 -8.15
N GLY A 218 -7.30 19.45 -8.91
CA GLY A 218 -7.77 20.76 -9.36
C GLY A 218 -7.76 21.00 -10.87
N ALA A 219 -7.36 20.01 -11.68
CA ALA A 219 -7.34 20.13 -13.14
C ALA A 219 -8.75 20.04 -13.77
N ASP A 220 -8.93 20.67 -14.94
CA ASP A 220 -10.08 20.42 -15.81
C ASP A 220 -9.77 19.20 -16.68
N VAL A 221 -10.43 18.08 -16.37
CA VAL A 221 -10.09 16.77 -16.95
C VAL A 221 -11.14 16.32 -17.95
N ARG A 222 -10.66 15.87 -19.11
CA ARG A 222 -11.42 15.08 -20.09
C ARG A 222 -10.87 13.65 -20.10
N TYR A 223 -11.74 12.67 -19.95
CA TYR A 223 -11.35 11.26 -19.93
C TYR A 223 -11.98 10.52 -21.11
N PHE A 224 -11.19 9.71 -21.83
CA PHE A 224 -11.66 8.89 -22.93
C PHE A 224 -11.26 7.43 -22.74
N SER A 225 -12.22 6.54 -22.96
CA SER A 225 -12.00 5.09 -22.81
C SER A 225 -13.02 4.27 -23.60
N VAL A 226 -12.91 2.95 -23.49
CA VAL A 226 -13.90 1.98 -23.99
C VAL A 226 -14.40 1.10 -22.87
N SER A 227 -15.66 0.70 -22.94
CA SER A 227 -16.28 -0.22 -21.99
C SER A 227 -17.17 -1.24 -22.71
N GLY A 228 -17.54 -2.30 -22.00
CA GLY A 228 -18.67 -3.12 -22.43
C GLY A 228 -20.00 -2.42 -22.17
N LYS A 229 -21.08 -3.18 -22.35
CA LYS A 229 -22.45 -2.78 -22.01
C LYS A 229 -22.96 -3.65 -20.86
N ASP A 230 -22.53 -3.31 -19.65
CA ASP A 230 -22.75 -4.09 -18.44
C ASP A 230 -22.83 -3.20 -17.18
N SER A 231 -23.16 -3.81 -16.05
CA SER A 231 -23.31 -3.12 -14.76
C SER A 231 -22.00 -2.51 -14.24
N SER A 232 -20.85 -2.99 -14.72
CA SER A 232 -19.55 -2.41 -14.40
C SER A 232 -19.33 -1.09 -15.14
N ALA A 233 -19.78 -0.98 -16.41
CA ALA A 233 -19.80 0.28 -17.15
C ALA A 233 -20.74 1.31 -16.51
N GLU A 234 -21.92 0.87 -16.07
CA GLU A 234 -22.89 1.73 -15.37
C GLU A 234 -22.29 2.27 -14.07
N PHE A 235 -21.73 1.40 -13.22
CA PHE A 235 -21.03 1.79 -12.00
C PHE A 235 -19.92 2.82 -12.26
N ALA A 236 -19.11 2.59 -13.30
CA ALA A 236 -18.02 3.49 -13.66
C ALA A 236 -18.52 4.87 -14.08
N ARG A 237 -19.59 4.92 -14.89
CA ARG A 237 -20.21 6.17 -15.35
C ARG A 237 -20.75 6.98 -14.16
N ASP A 238 -21.46 6.32 -13.25
CA ASP A 238 -22.03 6.96 -12.06
C ASP A 238 -20.92 7.52 -11.15
N LYS A 239 -19.85 6.74 -10.93
CA LYS A 239 -18.72 7.18 -10.11
C LYS A 239 -17.92 8.32 -10.71
N LEU A 240 -17.68 8.30 -12.03
CA LEU A 240 -17.01 9.41 -12.72
C LEU A 240 -17.85 10.69 -12.65
N GLN A 241 -19.19 10.57 -12.75
CA GLN A 241 -20.09 11.70 -12.58
C GLN A 241 -20.09 12.23 -11.13
N GLU A 242 -20.11 11.34 -10.12
CA GLU A 242 -19.98 11.71 -8.70
C GLU A 242 -18.70 12.50 -8.44
N TRP A 243 -17.59 12.11 -9.07
CA TRP A 243 -16.30 12.80 -8.95
C TRP A 243 -16.17 14.03 -9.83
N GLY A 244 -17.13 14.32 -10.71
CA GLY A 244 -17.09 15.49 -11.60
C GLY A 244 -16.16 15.35 -12.83
N VAL A 245 -15.70 14.14 -13.13
CA VAL A 245 -14.82 13.87 -14.29
C VAL A 245 -15.65 13.84 -15.57
N LYS A 246 -15.30 14.67 -16.55
CA LYS A 246 -15.98 14.68 -17.86
C LYS A 246 -15.48 13.52 -18.72
N ALA A 247 -16.18 12.40 -18.66
CA ALA A 247 -15.82 11.17 -19.35
C ALA A 247 -16.63 10.95 -20.65
N GLU A 248 -15.95 10.49 -21.69
CA GLU A 248 -16.54 9.97 -22.92
C GLU A 248 -16.06 8.52 -23.13
N VAL A 249 -16.94 7.58 -22.79
CA VAL A 249 -16.64 6.14 -22.81
C VAL A 249 -17.42 5.50 -23.95
N PHE A 250 -16.70 4.93 -24.93
CA PHE A 250 -17.31 4.30 -26.09
C PHE A 250 -17.69 2.85 -25.77
N GLU A 251 -18.91 2.47 -26.11
CA GLU A 251 -19.39 1.10 -25.90
C GLU A 251 -18.86 0.17 -27.00
N ASP A 252 -18.25 -0.94 -26.59
CA ASP A 252 -17.78 -2.02 -27.44
C ASP A 252 -18.46 -3.34 -27.03
N GLU A 253 -19.48 -3.74 -27.79
CA GLU A 253 -20.25 -4.96 -27.52
C GLU A 253 -19.41 -6.25 -27.65
N SER A 254 -18.23 -6.19 -28.25
CA SER A 254 -17.36 -7.37 -28.37
C SER A 254 -16.48 -7.60 -27.14
N ARG A 255 -16.56 -6.79 -26.08
CA ARG A 255 -15.84 -7.02 -24.81
C ARG A 255 -16.72 -6.73 -23.59
N PRO A 256 -16.51 -7.43 -22.46
CA PRO A 256 -17.02 -6.93 -21.18
C PRO A 256 -16.17 -5.73 -20.71
N THR A 257 -16.73 -4.89 -19.85
CA THR A 257 -15.94 -3.91 -19.09
C THR A 257 -14.94 -4.65 -18.21
N THR A 258 -13.68 -4.21 -18.21
CA THR A 258 -12.62 -4.87 -17.44
C THR A 258 -12.93 -4.85 -15.95
N LEU A 259 -13.16 -6.03 -15.37
CA LEU A 259 -13.46 -6.21 -13.95
C LEU A 259 -12.39 -7.08 -13.29
N LYS A 260 -11.74 -6.56 -12.24
CA LYS A 260 -10.73 -7.25 -11.44
C LYS A 260 -11.28 -7.51 -10.04
N GLN A 261 -11.69 -8.75 -9.78
CA GLN A 261 -12.20 -9.17 -8.47
C GLN A 261 -11.05 -9.67 -7.60
N ARG A 262 -10.97 -9.20 -6.36
CA ARG A 262 -9.99 -9.59 -5.35
C ARG A 262 -10.74 -10.17 -4.15
N PHE A 263 -10.66 -11.48 -3.97
CA PHE A 263 -11.19 -12.15 -2.78
C PHE A 263 -10.18 -12.01 -1.65
N ARG A 264 -10.56 -11.37 -0.55
CA ARG A 264 -9.66 -11.01 0.55
C ARG A 264 -10.13 -11.63 1.86
N ALA A 265 -9.22 -12.15 2.67
CA ALA A 265 -9.51 -12.57 4.05
C ALA A 265 -8.39 -12.07 4.96
N SER A 266 -8.76 -11.53 6.14
CA SER A 266 -7.81 -11.00 7.14
C SER A 266 -6.76 -10.06 6.53
N GLY A 267 -7.20 -9.14 5.66
CA GLY A 267 -6.36 -8.15 4.98
C GLY A 267 -5.57 -8.66 3.77
N LYS A 268 -5.49 -9.98 3.55
CA LYS A 268 -4.71 -10.58 2.46
C LYS A 268 -5.59 -11.00 1.28
N THR A 269 -5.09 -10.83 0.06
CA THR A 269 -5.74 -11.33 -1.16
C THR A 269 -5.48 -12.83 -1.32
N LEU A 270 -6.55 -13.61 -1.43
CA LEU A 270 -6.54 -15.06 -1.60
C LEU A 270 -6.55 -15.46 -3.07
N LEU A 271 -7.42 -14.82 -3.85
CA LEU A 271 -7.64 -15.09 -5.27
C LEU A 271 -7.96 -13.79 -6.00
N ARG A 272 -7.42 -13.66 -7.20
CA ARG A 272 -7.79 -12.61 -8.14
C ARG A 272 -8.43 -13.22 -9.38
N VAL A 273 -9.66 -12.80 -9.71
CA VAL A 273 -10.37 -13.19 -10.92
C VAL A 273 -10.49 -11.98 -11.82
N SER A 274 -10.12 -12.11 -13.09
CA SER A 274 -10.19 -11.01 -14.06
C SER A 274 -11.16 -11.37 -15.18
N HIS A 275 -12.18 -10.53 -15.36
CA HIS A 275 -13.13 -10.61 -16.46
C HIS A 275 -12.73 -9.56 -17.48
N LEU A 276 -12.08 -10.00 -18.55
CA LEU A 276 -11.62 -9.12 -19.61
C LEU A 276 -11.53 -9.86 -20.94
N ARG A 277 -11.52 -9.09 -22.02
CA ARG A 277 -11.15 -9.60 -23.34
C ARG A 277 -10.09 -8.70 -23.93
N GLN A 278 -8.94 -9.28 -24.25
CA GLN A 278 -7.81 -8.55 -24.80
C GLN A 278 -7.87 -8.58 -26.33
N HIS A 279 -8.34 -7.48 -26.93
CA HIS A 279 -8.23 -7.21 -28.35
C HIS A 279 -8.35 -5.70 -28.61
N ASP A 280 -7.80 -5.25 -29.72
CA ASP A 280 -7.91 -3.86 -30.16
C ASP A 280 -9.37 -3.49 -30.42
N ILE A 281 -9.70 -2.22 -30.20
CA ILE A 281 -11.00 -1.65 -30.58
C ILE A 281 -11.20 -1.71 -32.11
N SER A 282 -12.46 -1.80 -32.54
CA SER A 282 -12.78 -1.82 -33.97
C SER A 282 -12.40 -0.49 -34.64
N HIS A 283 -12.20 -0.51 -35.96
CA HIS A 283 -11.89 0.70 -36.73
C HIS A 283 -12.98 1.78 -36.58
N GLN A 284 -14.25 1.37 -36.44
CA GLN A 284 -15.38 2.28 -36.23
C GLN A 284 -15.26 3.01 -34.90
N ILE A 285 -15.00 2.28 -33.82
CA ILE A 285 -14.82 2.86 -32.47
C ILE A 285 -13.56 3.72 -32.45
N MET A 286 -12.46 3.26 -33.05
CA MET A 286 -11.21 4.01 -33.15
C MET A 286 -11.41 5.36 -33.84
N SER A 287 -12.15 5.39 -34.96
CA SER A 287 -12.42 6.64 -35.69
C SER A 287 -13.26 7.63 -34.88
N ALA A 288 -14.28 7.13 -34.17
CA ALA A 288 -15.09 7.96 -33.27
C ALA A 288 -14.26 8.49 -32.09
N PHE A 289 -13.45 7.63 -31.47
CA PHE A 289 -12.55 7.95 -30.37
C PHE A 289 -11.56 9.05 -30.77
N VAL A 290 -10.86 8.88 -31.88
CA VAL A 290 -9.90 9.86 -32.40
C VAL A 290 -10.58 11.19 -32.69
N THR A 291 -11.78 11.18 -33.27
CA THR A 291 -12.53 12.40 -33.57
C THR A 291 -12.85 13.18 -32.29
N ALA A 292 -13.37 12.49 -31.28
CA ALA A 292 -13.72 13.10 -30.00
C ALA A 292 -12.49 13.65 -29.27
N VAL A 293 -11.39 12.88 -29.25
CA VAL A 293 -10.12 13.33 -28.67
C VAL A 293 -9.59 14.57 -29.39
N LYS A 294 -9.57 14.58 -30.73
CA LYS A 294 -9.12 15.76 -31.51
C LYS A 294 -9.90 17.03 -31.17
N THR A 295 -11.19 16.92 -30.88
CA THR A 295 -12.00 18.04 -30.40
C THR A 295 -11.56 18.50 -29.00
N ALA A 296 -11.32 17.59 -28.06
CA ALA A 296 -10.82 17.94 -26.73
C ALA A 296 -9.39 18.54 -26.75
N LEU A 297 -8.53 18.07 -27.65
CA LEU A 297 -7.17 18.60 -27.86
C LEU A 297 -7.14 20.04 -28.37
N GLN A 298 -8.26 20.66 -28.74
CA GLN A 298 -8.29 22.11 -29.00
C GLN A 298 -8.05 22.93 -27.73
N ASN A 299 -8.39 22.38 -26.57
CA ASN A 299 -8.28 23.02 -25.27
C ASN A 299 -7.60 22.10 -24.27
N SER A 300 -6.47 21.48 -24.62
CA SER A 300 -5.69 20.63 -23.72
C SER A 300 -4.26 21.12 -23.65
N ASP A 301 -3.69 21.09 -22.46
CA ASP A 301 -2.29 21.44 -22.20
C ASP A 301 -1.41 20.18 -22.03
N LEU A 302 -2.03 19.08 -21.58
CA LEU A 302 -1.38 17.79 -21.31
C LEU A 302 -2.27 16.63 -21.76
N VAL A 303 -1.66 15.61 -22.36
CA VAL A 303 -2.25 14.30 -22.63
C VAL A 303 -1.54 13.23 -21.81
N ILE A 304 -2.31 12.41 -21.10
CA ILE A 304 -1.80 11.25 -20.35
C ILE A 304 -2.35 9.97 -21.01
N PHE A 305 -1.46 9.13 -21.53
CA PHE A 305 -1.78 7.77 -21.96
C PHE A 305 -1.57 6.82 -20.79
N SER A 306 -2.62 6.14 -20.34
CA SER A 306 -2.56 5.15 -19.25
C SER A 306 -3.02 3.79 -19.81
N ASP A 307 -2.06 3.03 -20.34
CA ASP A 307 -2.31 1.80 -21.08
C ASP A 307 -2.10 0.58 -20.18
N PHE A 308 -3.13 -0.25 -20.04
CA PHE A 308 -3.05 -1.54 -19.33
C PHE A 308 -2.94 -2.71 -20.32
N ASN A 309 -2.75 -2.41 -21.61
CA ASN A 309 -2.61 -3.34 -22.70
C ASN A 309 -3.87 -4.22 -22.90
N TYR A 310 -5.08 -3.72 -22.59
CA TYR A 310 -6.35 -4.42 -22.86
C TYR A 310 -6.95 -4.08 -24.23
N GLY A 311 -6.36 -3.13 -24.96
CA GLY A 311 -6.69 -2.84 -26.35
C GLY A 311 -7.50 -1.55 -26.57
N CYS A 312 -7.68 -0.71 -25.54
CA CYS A 312 -8.26 0.63 -25.71
C CYS A 312 -7.36 1.55 -26.54
N LEU A 313 -6.03 1.37 -26.45
CA LEU A 313 -5.03 2.21 -27.11
C LEU A 313 -4.24 1.41 -28.15
N PRO A 314 -4.82 1.07 -29.32
CA PRO A 314 -4.07 0.43 -30.39
C PRO A 314 -3.01 1.39 -30.96
N GLN A 315 -1.95 0.85 -31.57
CA GLN A 315 -0.82 1.66 -32.03
C GLN A 315 -1.19 2.76 -33.04
N PRO A 316 -2.06 2.52 -34.05
CA PRO A 316 -2.48 3.56 -34.98
C PRO A 316 -3.17 4.74 -34.27
N LEU A 317 -3.96 4.48 -33.23
CA LEU A 317 -4.62 5.52 -32.44
C LEU A 317 -3.61 6.37 -31.66
N VAL A 318 -2.63 5.72 -31.01
CA VAL A 318 -1.57 6.41 -30.28
C VAL A 318 -0.77 7.30 -31.22
N GLU A 319 -0.36 6.78 -32.38
CA GLU A 319 0.41 7.53 -33.38
C GLU A 319 -0.36 8.74 -33.93
N GLU A 320 -1.64 8.56 -34.25
CA GLU A 320 -2.48 9.64 -34.78
C GLU A 320 -2.70 10.75 -33.75
N ILE A 321 -2.95 10.39 -32.48
CA ILE A 321 -3.12 11.38 -31.40
C ILE A 321 -1.80 12.08 -31.09
N SER A 322 -0.70 11.34 -30.99
CA SER A 322 0.63 11.91 -30.73
C SER A 322 1.06 12.89 -31.82
N GLU A 323 0.74 12.61 -33.08
CA GLU A 323 1.00 13.54 -34.18
C GLU A 323 0.25 14.87 -34.01
N VAL A 324 -1.03 14.82 -33.63
CA VAL A 324 -1.81 16.04 -33.35
C VAL A 324 -1.22 16.82 -32.16
N CYS A 325 -0.82 16.12 -31.11
CA CYS A 325 -0.18 16.74 -29.96
C CYS A 325 1.12 17.44 -30.33
N ARG A 326 1.98 16.81 -31.13
CA ARG A 326 3.23 17.42 -31.63
C ARG A 326 2.95 18.69 -32.45
N GLN A 327 2.00 18.65 -33.38
CA GLN A 327 1.64 19.82 -34.20
C GLN A 327 1.14 21.00 -33.38
N LYS A 328 0.50 20.73 -32.23
CA LYS A 328 -0.04 21.75 -31.32
C LYS A 328 0.87 22.08 -30.13
N ASN A 329 2.04 21.44 -30.02
CA ASN A 329 2.94 21.52 -28.86
C ASN A 329 2.24 21.17 -27.53
N ILE A 330 1.34 20.18 -27.55
CA ILE A 330 0.69 19.64 -26.35
C ILE A 330 1.64 18.61 -25.72
N LEU A 331 1.85 18.73 -24.41
CA LEU A 331 2.73 17.82 -23.68
C LEU A 331 2.08 16.43 -23.58
N MET A 332 2.90 15.39 -23.65
CA MET A 332 2.42 14.00 -23.60
C MET A 332 3.18 13.22 -22.55
N VAL A 333 2.47 12.43 -21.75
CA VAL A 333 3.04 11.51 -20.77
C VAL A 333 2.40 10.14 -20.98
N ALA A 334 3.15 9.07 -20.78
CA ALA A 334 2.59 7.73 -20.88
C ALA A 334 3.05 6.80 -19.76
N ASP A 335 2.14 5.89 -19.41
CA ASP A 335 2.40 4.73 -18.58
C ASP A 335 1.85 3.49 -19.29
N SER A 336 2.58 2.38 -19.21
CA SER A 336 2.16 1.09 -19.78
C SER A 336 2.26 0.00 -18.73
N GLN A 337 1.17 -0.20 -17.99
CA GLN A 337 1.11 -1.18 -16.93
C GLN A 337 0.88 -2.58 -17.50
N SER A 338 1.82 -3.48 -17.22
CA SER A 338 1.89 -4.86 -17.69
C SER A 338 1.85 -5.81 -16.50
N SER A 339 0.75 -5.78 -15.74
CA SER A 339 0.60 -6.61 -14.52
C SER A 339 0.42 -8.10 -14.82
N SER A 340 -0.19 -8.44 -15.96
CA SER A 340 -0.48 -9.82 -16.39
C SER A 340 -0.35 -10.01 -17.90
N GLN A 341 -0.30 -8.90 -18.64
CA GLN A 341 -0.11 -8.82 -20.08
C GLN A 341 1.35 -8.49 -20.37
N VAL A 342 1.80 -8.73 -21.60
CA VAL A 342 3.09 -8.24 -22.07
C VAL A 342 2.84 -6.99 -22.91
N GLY A 343 3.21 -5.83 -22.39
CA GLY A 343 3.24 -4.56 -23.11
C GLY A 343 4.68 -4.12 -23.43
N ASP A 344 4.81 -3.17 -24.37
CA ASP A 344 6.07 -2.48 -24.64
C ASP A 344 5.87 -0.97 -24.44
N VAL A 345 6.29 -0.46 -23.28
CA VAL A 345 6.16 0.98 -22.95
C VAL A 345 6.90 1.89 -23.95
N SER A 346 7.91 1.37 -24.66
CA SER A 346 8.66 2.16 -25.65
C SER A 346 7.89 2.45 -26.95
N ARG A 347 6.68 1.89 -27.09
CA ARG A 347 5.75 2.26 -28.17
C ARG A 347 5.30 3.73 -28.08
N PHE A 348 5.29 4.29 -26.87
CA PHE A 348 4.92 5.66 -26.59
C PHE A 348 6.14 6.56 -26.84
N LYS A 349 6.21 7.11 -28.05
CA LYS A 349 7.34 7.93 -28.51
C LYS A 349 7.19 9.40 -28.19
N ASP A 350 8.31 10.08 -28.01
CA ASP A 350 8.41 11.54 -27.83
C ASP A 350 7.61 12.06 -26.62
N MET A 351 7.57 11.25 -25.56
CA MET A 351 6.88 11.60 -24.32
C MET A 351 7.75 12.52 -23.46
N LEU A 352 7.13 13.46 -22.76
CA LEU A 352 7.75 14.26 -21.70
C LEU A 352 8.23 13.37 -20.55
N LEU A 353 7.45 12.34 -20.22
CA LEU A 353 7.71 11.39 -19.14
C LEU A 353 7.17 10.00 -19.51
N LEU A 354 7.93 8.97 -19.14
CA LEU A 354 7.45 7.60 -19.00
C LEU A 354 7.66 7.12 -17.56
N THR A 355 6.70 6.38 -17.00
CA THR A 355 6.75 5.90 -15.60
C THR A 355 6.75 4.37 -15.43
N PRO A 356 7.52 3.59 -16.21
CA PRO A 356 7.43 2.14 -16.15
C PRO A 356 8.00 1.58 -14.85
N THR A 357 7.53 0.39 -14.49
CA THR A 357 8.20 -0.47 -13.52
C THR A 357 9.54 -0.97 -14.07
N GLU A 358 10.46 -1.42 -13.19
CA GLU A 358 11.70 -2.08 -13.63
C GLU A 358 11.41 -3.22 -14.61
N ARG A 359 10.40 -4.04 -14.32
CA ARG A 359 10.03 -5.19 -15.16
C ARG A 359 9.64 -4.75 -16.57
N GLU A 360 8.78 -3.74 -16.69
CA GLU A 360 8.36 -3.21 -17.99
C GLU A 360 9.53 -2.60 -18.77
N ALA A 361 10.39 -1.85 -18.10
CA ALA A 361 11.58 -1.28 -18.73
C ALA A 361 12.51 -2.37 -19.29
N ARG A 362 12.77 -3.43 -18.51
CA ARG A 362 13.60 -4.57 -18.95
C ARG A 362 13.01 -5.30 -20.14
N LEU A 363 11.70 -5.52 -20.13
CA LEU A 363 10.98 -6.15 -21.26
C LEU A 363 11.05 -5.28 -22.51
N ALA A 364 10.84 -3.97 -22.37
CA ALA A 364 10.88 -3.03 -23.48
C ALA A 364 12.26 -2.99 -24.16
N VAL A 365 13.36 -2.86 -23.40
CA VAL A 365 14.71 -2.79 -24.00
C VAL A 365 15.35 -4.16 -24.23
N ARG A 366 14.71 -5.25 -23.77
CA ARG A 366 15.23 -6.63 -23.79
C ARG A 366 16.59 -6.76 -23.09
N ASP A 367 16.70 -6.17 -21.89
CA ASP A 367 17.92 -6.16 -21.07
C ASP A 367 17.62 -6.50 -19.61
N PHE A 368 18.05 -7.70 -19.19
CA PHE A 368 17.81 -8.22 -17.84
C PHE A 368 19.03 -8.11 -16.91
N ASN A 369 20.17 -7.61 -17.41
CA ASN A 369 21.44 -7.68 -16.69
C ASN A 369 21.98 -6.30 -16.32
N SER A 370 21.70 -5.26 -17.11
CA SER A 370 22.21 -3.93 -16.83
C SER A 370 21.61 -3.33 -15.55
N GLY A 371 22.38 -2.45 -14.92
CA GLY A 371 21.93 -1.62 -13.81
C GLY A 371 20.85 -0.61 -14.23
N LEU A 372 20.09 -0.12 -13.26
CA LEU A 372 18.88 0.69 -13.47
C LEU A 372 19.14 1.99 -14.26
N VAL A 373 20.29 2.63 -14.06
CA VAL A 373 20.66 3.87 -14.79
C VAL A 373 20.82 3.60 -16.29
N VAL A 374 21.54 2.53 -16.63
CA VAL A 374 21.75 2.13 -18.04
C VAL A 374 20.44 1.67 -18.66
N LEU A 375 19.61 0.97 -17.88
CA LEU A 375 18.28 0.56 -18.30
C LEU A 375 17.38 1.76 -18.63
N ALA A 376 17.33 2.75 -17.74
CA ALA A 376 16.56 3.98 -17.95
C ALA A 376 17.04 4.74 -19.19
N GLU A 377 18.36 4.89 -19.39
CA GLU A 377 18.89 5.59 -20.56
C GLU A 377 18.60 4.84 -21.87
N LYS A 378 18.76 3.51 -21.89
CA LYS A 378 18.37 2.69 -23.05
C LYS A 378 16.90 2.87 -23.41
N LEU A 379 16.03 2.90 -22.40
CA LEU A 379 14.60 3.09 -22.63
C LEU A 379 14.30 4.51 -23.12
N ARG A 380 14.93 5.52 -22.51
CA ARG A 380 14.81 6.92 -22.91
C ARG A 380 15.18 7.11 -24.38
N ILE A 381 16.32 6.55 -24.82
CA ILE A 381 16.75 6.58 -26.22
C ILE A 381 15.78 5.80 -27.11
N LYS A 382 15.37 4.59 -26.72
CA LYS A 382 14.47 3.74 -27.54
C LYS A 382 13.13 4.42 -27.79
N ALA A 383 12.57 5.07 -26.78
CA ALA A 383 11.27 5.74 -26.83
C ALA A 383 11.38 7.23 -27.26
N CYS A 384 12.58 7.77 -27.42
CA CYS A 384 12.79 9.23 -27.56
C CYS A 384 12.09 10.04 -26.45
N SER A 385 12.00 9.50 -25.23
CA SER A 385 11.37 10.21 -24.09
C SER A 385 12.32 11.28 -23.56
N GLU A 386 11.78 12.37 -23.03
CA GLU A 386 12.60 13.35 -22.31
C GLU A 386 13.01 12.82 -20.93
N ASN A 387 12.08 12.20 -20.21
CA ASN A 387 12.31 11.77 -18.84
C ASN A 387 11.79 10.35 -18.61
N ILE A 388 12.45 9.61 -17.72
CA ILE A 388 12.01 8.29 -17.25
C ILE A 388 11.97 8.30 -15.73
N ILE A 389 10.87 7.84 -15.14
CA ILE A 389 10.80 7.48 -13.72
C ILE A 389 10.59 5.98 -13.63
N LEU A 390 11.61 5.25 -13.18
CA LEU A 390 11.51 3.82 -12.90
C LEU A 390 10.94 3.61 -11.50
N THR A 391 9.78 2.96 -11.42
CA THR A 391 9.17 2.58 -10.13
C THR A 391 9.71 1.22 -9.67
N LEU A 392 10.03 1.12 -8.37
CA LEU A 392 10.68 -0.03 -7.72
C LEU A 392 9.84 -0.54 -6.53
N ASP A 393 8.51 -0.44 -6.64
CA ASP A 393 7.57 -0.80 -5.58
C ASP A 393 7.95 -0.21 -4.21
N SER A 394 8.13 -1.06 -3.19
CA SER A 394 8.48 -0.64 -1.83
C SER A 394 9.88 -0.06 -1.69
N GLU A 395 10.76 -0.21 -2.69
CA GLU A 395 12.09 0.41 -2.69
C GLU A 395 12.06 1.88 -3.14
N GLY A 396 10.92 2.35 -3.67
CA GLY A 396 10.73 3.73 -4.14
C GLY A 396 10.89 3.84 -5.65
N MET A 397 11.73 4.76 -6.11
CA MET A 397 11.88 5.06 -7.54
C MET A 397 13.22 5.71 -7.90
N ILE A 398 13.55 5.65 -9.19
CA ILE A 398 14.71 6.33 -9.79
C ILE A 398 14.23 7.21 -10.94
N ALA A 399 14.56 8.49 -10.92
CA ALA A 399 14.38 9.40 -12.05
C ALA A 399 15.64 9.46 -12.91
N HIS A 400 15.45 9.48 -14.22
CA HIS A 400 16.48 9.70 -15.21
C HIS A 400 16.03 10.82 -16.17
N ALA A 401 16.77 11.93 -16.16
CA ALA A 401 16.44 13.16 -16.87
C ALA A 401 17.22 13.27 -18.19
N ALA A 402 16.61 13.85 -19.24
CA ALA A 402 17.36 14.23 -20.42
C ALA A 402 18.40 15.31 -20.06
N SER A 403 19.66 15.06 -20.41
CA SER A 403 20.74 16.03 -20.29
C SER A 403 20.45 17.27 -21.13
N LYS A 404 20.44 18.46 -20.51
CA LYS A 404 20.56 19.74 -21.21
C LYS A 404 21.89 20.45 -20.91
N ASP A 405 22.58 20.08 -19.83
CA ASP A 405 23.85 20.67 -19.39
C ASP A 405 24.79 19.61 -18.81
N ASP A 406 26.08 19.65 -19.18
CA ASP A 406 27.15 18.71 -18.78
C ASP A 406 27.48 18.67 -17.27
N GLY A 407 26.77 19.45 -16.43
CA GLY A 407 26.95 19.51 -14.98
C GLY A 407 25.67 19.28 -14.16
N ALA A 408 24.53 19.01 -14.80
CA ALA A 408 23.26 18.79 -14.11
C ALA A 408 23.11 17.32 -13.65
N TRP A 409 22.29 17.10 -12.62
CA TRP A 409 21.92 15.74 -12.22
C TRP A 409 21.26 15.03 -13.41
N HIS A 410 21.79 13.84 -13.75
CA HIS A 410 21.17 12.98 -14.77
C HIS A 410 20.28 11.92 -14.13
N THR A 411 20.59 11.51 -12.90
CA THR A 411 19.89 10.41 -12.23
C THR A 411 19.92 10.59 -10.73
N ASP A 412 18.79 10.34 -10.09
CA ASP A 412 18.68 10.32 -8.63
C ASP A 412 17.52 9.41 -8.18
N ARG A 413 17.50 9.05 -6.90
CA ARG A 413 16.54 8.11 -6.29
C ARG A 413 15.80 8.74 -5.12
N LEU A 414 14.56 8.29 -4.94
CA LEU A 414 13.79 8.49 -3.71
C LEU A 414 13.36 7.13 -3.15
N PRO A 415 13.46 6.91 -1.82
CA PRO A 415 12.81 5.77 -1.19
C PRO A 415 11.28 5.93 -1.24
N ALA A 416 10.55 4.84 -0.98
CA ALA A 416 9.12 4.94 -0.72
C ALA A 416 8.88 5.74 0.56
N PHE A 417 8.00 6.75 0.52
CA PHE A 417 7.79 7.61 1.69
C PHE A 417 6.91 6.94 2.74
N ASN A 418 6.01 6.02 2.37
CA ASN A 418 5.14 5.36 3.34
C ASN A 418 5.77 4.08 3.89
N THR A 419 6.03 4.03 5.20
CA THR A 419 6.61 2.84 5.87
C THR A 419 5.58 1.80 6.30
N ALA A 420 4.29 2.13 6.27
CA ALA A 420 3.20 1.26 6.69
C ALA A 420 1.99 1.40 5.74
N PRO A 421 2.12 0.99 4.47
CA PRO A 421 1.03 1.08 3.50
C PRO A 421 -0.15 0.20 3.91
N LYS A 422 -1.37 0.73 3.83
CA LYS A 422 -2.62 -0.01 4.06
C LYS A 422 -3.04 -0.79 2.82
N ASP A 423 -2.87 -0.18 1.66
CA ASP A 423 -3.18 -0.77 0.36
C ASP A 423 -2.22 -0.21 -0.69
N SER A 424 -1.44 -1.05 -1.38
CA SER A 424 -0.51 -0.59 -2.41
C SER A 424 -1.20 -0.24 -3.74
N SER A 425 -2.50 -0.52 -3.87
CA SER A 425 -3.27 -0.26 -5.08
C SER A 425 -3.38 1.25 -5.36
N GLY A 426 -3.08 1.66 -6.60
CA GLY A 426 -3.19 3.06 -7.04
C GLY A 426 -1.97 3.95 -6.75
N ALA A 427 -0.90 3.41 -6.15
CA ALA A 427 0.34 4.15 -5.92
C ALA A 427 0.93 4.71 -7.23
N GLY A 428 1.02 3.87 -8.26
CA GLY A 428 1.50 4.27 -9.59
C GLY A 428 0.58 5.29 -10.28
N ASP A 429 -0.73 5.11 -10.18
CA ASP A 429 -1.71 5.99 -10.83
C ASP A 429 -1.69 7.41 -10.25
N SER A 430 -1.62 7.52 -8.92
CA SER A 430 -1.51 8.80 -8.21
C SER A 430 -0.15 9.48 -8.44
N LEU A 431 0.93 8.70 -8.48
CA LEU A 431 2.27 9.18 -8.86
C LEU A 431 2.26 9.74 -10.28
N LEU A 432 1.75 8.98 -11.24
CA LEU A 432 1.64 9.37 -12.64
C LEU A 432 0.88 10.69 -12.76
N ALA A 433 -0.36 10.75 -12.27
CA ALA A 433 -1.19 11.94 -12.36
C ALA A 433 -0.48 13.18 -11.81
N CYS A 434 0.10 13.07 -10.61
CA CYS A 434 0.73 14.21 -9.94
C CYS A 434 2.06 14.62 -10.62
N CYS A 435 2.90 13.68 -11.01
CA CYS A 435 4.14 13.95 -11.75
C CYS A 435 3.85 14.59 -13.10
N SER A 436 2.89 14.05 -13.87
CA SER A 436 2.54 14.56 -15.19
C SER A 436 2.08 16.02 -15.11
N MET A 437 1.20 16.34 -14.15
CA MET A 437 0.73 17.72 -13.97
C MET A 437 1.85 18.64 -13.50
N ALA A 438 2.69 18.22 -12.55
CA ALA A 438 3.81 19.01 -12.05
C ALA A 438 4.77 19.40 -13.19
N MET A 439 5.19 18.44 -14.00
CA MET A 439 6.06 18.72 -15.14
C MET A 439 5.37 19.61 -16.18
N ALA A 440 4.09 19.37 -16.44
CA ALA A 440 3.34 20.12 -17.44
C ALA A 440 3.10 21.60 -17.06
N VAL A 441 3.07 21.93 -15.77
CA VAL A 441 3.03 23.33 -15.29
C VAL A 441 4.43 23.96 -15.11
N GLY A 442 5.47 23.27 -15.59
CA GLY A 442 6.84 23.76 -15.67
C GLY A 442 7.74 23.41 -14.49
N ALA A 443 7.38 22.43 -13.65
CA ALA A 443 8.32 21.90 -12.66
C ALA A 443 9.37 21.01 -13.33
N ASP A 444 10.58 20.98 -12.79
CA ASP A 444 11.57 19.99 -13.19
C ASP A 444 11.19 18.58 -12.71
N ILE A 445 11.89 17.57 -13.22
CA ILE A 445 11.67 16.16 -12.87
C ILE A 445 11.86 15.91 -11.37
N TRP A 446 12.73 16.65 -10.68
CA TRP A 446 13.06 16.40 -9.27
C TRP A 446 11.92 16.85 -8.36
N LYS A 447 11.42 18.08 -8.55
CA LYS A 447 10.21 18.57 -7.87
C LYS A 447 9.01 17.67 -8.18
N SER A 448 8.87 17.26 -9.44
CA SER A 448 7.76 16.42 -9.90
C SER A 448 7.80 15.03 -9.26
N MET A 449 8.95 14.37 -9.25
CA MET A 449 9.15 13.07 -8.62
C MET A 449 8.90 13.11 -7.11
N TYR A 450 9.34 14.17 -6.44
CA TYR A 450 9.09 14.35 -5.01
C TYR A 450 7.59 14.52 -4.72
N LEU A 451 6.91 15.39 -5.47
CA LEU A 451 5.48 15.61 -5.30
C LEU A 451 4.66 14.35 -5.64
N GLY A 452 5.03 13.63 -6.69
CA GLY A 452 4.44 12.33 -7.04
C GLY A 452 4.66 11.27 -5.98
N SER A 453 5.82 11.28 -5.30
CA SER A 453 6.11 10.37 -4.18
C SER A 453 5.22 10.65 -2.97
N ILE A 454 4.93 11.92 -2.68
CA ILE A 454 3.94 12.32 -1.66
C ILE A 454 2.54 11.84 -2.04
N ALA A 455 2.13 12.04 -3.31
CA ALA A 455 0.83 11.60 -3.80
C ALA A 455 0.66 10.08 -3.67
N ALA A 456 1.66 9.31 -4.09
CA ALA A 456 1.70 7.86 -3.92
C ALA A 456 1.59 7.45 -2.44
N ALA A 457 2.34 8.12 -1.56
CA ALA A 457 2.33 7.85 -0.13
C ALA A 457 0.97 8.14 0.53
N CYS A 458 0.30 9.23 0.12
CA CYS A 458 -1.06 9.57 0.53
C CYS A 458 -2.06 8.50 0.06
N GLN A 459 -1.94 8.04 -1.18
CA GLN A 459 -2.83 7.03 -1.75
C GLN A 459 -2.67 5.68 -1.02
N VAL A 460 -1.44 5.22 -0.78
CA VAL A 460 -1.23 3.93 -0.09
C VAL A 460 -1.53 3.97 1.41
N SER A 461 -1.75 5.15 1.97
CA SER A 461 -2.23 5.33 3.36
C SER A 461 -3.73 5.03 3.53
N ARG A 462 -4.44 4.75 2.43
CA ARG A 462 -5.90 4.55 2.36
C ARG A 462 -6.21 3.16 1.83
N VAL A 463 -7.45 2.71 2.00
CA VAL A 463 -7.93 1.45 1.42
C VAL A 463 -8.66 1.77 0.12
N GLY A 464 -8.37 0.98 -0.92
CA GLY A 464 -8.96 1.20 -2.23
C GLY A 464 -8.40 2.42 -2.95
N ASN A 465 -8.81 2.61 -4.20
CA ASN A 465 -8.30 3.66 -5.07
C ASN A 465 -9.28 4.85 -5.07
N THR A 466 -8.90 5.95 -4.42
CA THR A 466 -9.76 7.12 -4.21
C THR A 466 -9.09 8.39 -4.69
N PRO A 467 -9.80 9.31 -5.36
CA PRO A 467 -9.21 10.57 -5.82
C PRO A 467 -8.54 11.35 -4.69
N LEU A 468 -7.37 11.92 -4.98
CA LEU A 468 -6.63 12.75 -4.03
C LEU A 468 -7.14 14.19 -4.14
N SER A 469 -7.16 14.89 -3.02
CA SER A 469 -7.46 16.33 -2.95
C SER A 469 -6.17 17.14 -2.75
N PRO A 470 -6.16 18.45 -3.05
CA PRO A 470 -4.99 19.29 -2.80
C PRO A 470 -4.68 19.37 -1.31
N ARG A 471 -5.68 19.20 -0.44
CA ARG A 471 -5.50 19.18 1.02
C ARG A 471 -4.65 17.98 1.45
N ASP A 472 -4.85 16.82 0.84
CA ASP A 472 -4.12 15.59 1.18
C ASP A 472 -2.62 15.79 1.04
N ILE A 473 -2.20 16.35 -0.10
CA ILE A 473 -0.77 16.61 -0.37
C ILE A 473 -0.27 17.83 0.43
N ARG A 474 -1.07 18.89 0.59
CA ARG A 474 -0.65 20.10 1.33
C ARG A 474 -0.37 19.84 2.81
N LEU A 475 -1.08 18.91 3.44
CA LEU A 475 -0.81 18.50 4.82
C LEU A 475 0.61 17.94 4.95
N GLU A 476 1.02 17.13 3.99
CA GLU A 476 2.37 16.56 3.91
C GLU A 476 3.43 17.55 3.39
N LEU A 477 3.02 18.72 2.92
CA LEU A 477 3.94 19.81 2.58
C LEU A 477 4.11 20.80 3.71
N ALA A 478 3.46 20.63 4.88
CA ALA A 478 3.68 21.50 6.03
C ALA A 478 5.12 21.40 6.56
N ASP A 479 5.64 22.54 7.06
CA ASP A 479 6.98 22.66 7.62
C ASP A 479 7.06 22.09 9.04
#